data_AF-A0A0F9A9B3-F1
#
_entry.id   AF-A0A0F9A9B3-F1
#
_cell.length_a   1.000
_cell.length_b   1.000
_cell.length_c   1.000
_cell.angle_alpha   90.00
_cell.angle_beta   90.00
_cell.angle_gamma   90.00
#
_symmetry.space_group_name_H-M   'P 1'
#
loop_
_entity.id
_entity.type
_entity.pdbx_description
1 polymer ?
#
loop_
_entity_poly.entity_id
_entity_poly.type
_entity_poly.pdbx_seq_one_letter_code
_entity_poly.pdbx_strand_id
1 'polypeptide(L)' 'MTNEEKDDLISQFISDSDASAEDKQALDWALNKAHNVLPIDPQRLRQLVLKLADWCYDEGYDDGEAGRQ' A
#
# COMPACT_ATOMS: atom_id res chain seq x y z
N MET A 1 9.88 -0.11 -13.96
CA MET A 1 8.64 -0.60 -13.37
C MET A 1 7.45 -0.23 -14.25
N THR A 2 6.85 -1.23 -14.91
CA THR A 2 5.62 -1.14 -15.69
C THR A 2 4.42 -0.86 -14.76
N ASN A 3 3.25 -0.59 -15.34
CA ASN A 3 2.04 -0.42 -14.53
C ASN A 3 1.58 -1.75 -13.91
N GLU A 4 1.83 -2.89 -14.56
CA GLU A 4 1.51 -4.21 -14.00
C GLU A 4 2.37 -4.50 -12.76
N GLU A 5 3.68 -4.25 -12.83
CA GLU A 5 4.59 -4.44 -11.69
C GLU A 5 4.22 -3.54 -10.50
N LYS A 6 3.70 -2.34 -10.74
CA LYS A 6 3.21 -1.43 -9.69
C LYS A 6 1.94 -1.95 -9.01
N ASP A 7 1.05 -2.53 -9.79
CA ASP A 7 -0.22 -3.04 -9.28
C ASP A 7 0.01 -4.27 -8.41
N ASP A 8 0.91 -5.15 -8.85
CA ASP A 8 1.36 -6.30 -8.06
C ASP A 8 1.98 -5.86 -6.73
N LEU A 9 2.83 -4.83 -6.73
CA LEU A 9 3.49 -4.34 -5.51
C LEU A 9 2.50 -3.77 -4.49
N ILE A 10 1.47 -3.05 -4.96
CA ILE A 10 0.39 -2.55 -4.09
C ILE A 10 -0.43 -3.73 -3.53
N SER A 11 -0.79 -4.69 -4.38
CA SER A 11 -1.54 -5.87 -3.95
C SER A 11 -0.77 -6.69 -2.92
N GLN A 12 0.54 -6.85 -3.12
CA GLN A 12 1.42 -7.53 -2.18
C GLN A 12 1.53 -6.77 -0.86
N PHE A 13 1.74 -5.44 -0.89
CA PHE A 13 1.75 -4.60 0.31
C PHE A 13 0.45 -4.69 1.12
N ILE A 14 -0.71 -4.67 0.45
CA ILE A 14 -2.01 -4.81 1.12
C ILE A 14 -2.14 -6.21 1.73
N SER A 15 -1.73 -7.26 1.01
CA SER A 15 -1.75 -8.64 1.50
C SER A 15 -0.87 -8.82 2.73
N ASP A 16 0.38 -8.38 2.65
CA ASP A 16 1.44 -8.59 3.64
C ASP A 16 1.30 -7.64 4.85
N SER A 17 0.57 -6.53 4.73
CA SER A 17 0.35 -5.64 5.87
C SER A 17 -0.44 -6.32 6.99
N ASP A 18 -0.03 -6.09 8.24
CA ASP A 18 -0.77 -6.47 9.46
C ASP A 18 -2.04 -5.62 9.71
N ALA A 19 -2.45 -4.84 8.72
CA ALA A 19 -3.64 -4.00 8.79
C ALA A 19 -4.92 -4.85 8.93
N SER A 20 -5.95 -4.30 9.56
CA SER A 20 -7.23 -4.99 9.68
C SER A 20 -7.90 -5.18 8.31
N ALA A 21 -8.82 -6.14 8.21
CA ALA A 21 -9.60 -6.32 6.98
C ALA A 21 -10.38 -5.05 6.58
N GLU A 22 -10.86 -4.30 7.57
CA GLU A 22 -11.56 -3.02 7.36
C GLU A 22 -10.61 -1.96 6.77
N ASP A 23 -9.38 -1.86 7.27
CA ASP A 23 -8.38 -0.92 6.76
C ASP A 23 -7.95 -1.26 5.32
N LYS A 24 -7.76 -2.56 5.03
CA LYS A 24 -7.45 -3.04 3.67
C LYS A 24 -8.58 -2.69 2.70
N GLN A 25 -9.83 -2.88 3.11
CA GLN A 25 -10.99 -2.52 2.32
C GLN A 25 -11.14 -1.01 2.11
N ALA A 26 -10.84 -0.21 3.15
CA ALA A 26 -10.86 1.25 3.05
C ALA A 26 -9.81 1.77 2.06
N LEU A 27 -8.60 1.21 2.09
CA LEU A 27 -7.52 1.56 1.16
C LEU A 27 -7.86 1.16 -0.29
N ASP A 28 -8.41 -0.03 -0.51
CA ASP A 28 -8.88 -0.46 -1.84
C ASP A 28 -9.96 0.48 -2.38
N TRP A 29 -10.93 0.84 -1.55
CA TRP A 29 -11.97 1.80 -1.93
C TRP A 29 -11.38 3.18 -2.26
N ALA A 30 -10.41 3.65 -1.48
CA ALA A 30 -9.74 4.92 -1.72
C ALA A 30 -8.99 4.95 -3.06
N LEU A 31 -8.28 3.87 -3.40
CA LEU A 31 -7.52 3.74 -4.63
C LEU A 31 -8.42 3.60 -5.87
N ASN A 32 -9.49 2.81 -5.77
CA ASN A 32 -10.26 2.38 -6.93
C ASN A 32 -11.60 3.10 -7.11
N LYS A 33 -12.19 3.65 -6.04
CA LYS A 33 -13.58 4.15 -6.04
C LYS A 33 -13.72 5.61 -5.63
N ALA A 34 -12.78 6.14 -4.84
CA ALA A 34 -12.91 7.47 -4.24
C ALA A 34 -12.65 8.65 -5.20
N HIS A 35 -12.27 8.40 -6.46
CA HIS A 35 -11.95 9.43 -7.45
C HIS A 35 -13.07 10.45 -7.71
N ASN A 36 -14.33 10.11 -7.41
CA ASN A 36 -15.48 11.01 -7.55
C ASN A 36 -15.93 11.67 -6.24
N VAL A 37 -15.28 11.35 -5.12
CA VAL A 37 -15.75 11.70 -3.77
C VAL A 37 -14.70 12.49 -3.00
N LEU A 38 -13.42 12.12 -3.15
CA LEU A 38 -12.32 12.80 -2.47
C LEU A 38 -11.68 13.84 -3.41
N PRO A 39 -11.32 15.04 -2.89
CA PRO A 39 -10.55 16.03 -3.64
C PRO A 39 -9.06 15.64 -3.72
N ILE A 40 -8.78 14.37 -3.97
CA ILE A 40 -7.44 13.81 -4.08
C ILE A 40 -7.30 13.23 -5.48
N ASP A 41 -6.20 13.59 -6.14
CA ASP A 41 -5.80 12.97 -7.40
C ASP A 41 -5.51 11.47 -7.16
N PRO A 42 -6.30 10.55 -7.74
CA PRO A 42 -6.14 9.11 -7.55
C PRO A 42 -4.74 8.62 -7.91
N GLN A 43 -4.12 9.25 -8.91
CA GLN A 43 -2.78 8.90 -9.34
C GLN A 43 -1.74 9.29 -8.28
N ARG A 44 -1.92 10.42 -7.59
CA ARG A 44 -1.05 10.81 -6.47
C ARG A 44 -1.19 9.88 -5.27
N LEU A 45 -2.42 9.48 -4.93
CA LEU A 45 -2.64 8.52 -3.84
C LEU A 45 -1.96 7.18 -4.15
N ARG A 46 -2.10 6.69 -5.39
CA ARG A 46 -1.43 5.46 -5.83
C ARG A 46 0.09 5.56 -5.78
N GLN A 47 0.66 6.69 -6.20
CA GLN A 47 2.10 6.93 -6.09
C GLN A 47 2.58 7.00 -4.63
N LEU A 48 1.77 7.52 -3.71
CA LEU A 48 2.10 7.53 -2.29
C LEU A 48 2.14 6.12 -1.71
N VAL A 49 1.12 5.30 -1.99
CA VAL A 49 1.08 3.90 -1.54
C VAL A 49 2.26 3.11 -2.10
N LEU A 50 2.62 3.29 -3.37
CA LEU A 50 3.79 2.65 -3.96
C LEU A 50 5.09 3.01 -3.24
N LYS A 51 5.30 4.29 -2.91
CA LYS A 51 6.51 4.72 -2.18
C LYS A 51 6.56 4.16 -0.77
N LEU A 52 5.41 4.02 -0.11
CA LEU A 52 5.33 3.41 1.21
C LEU A 52 5.63 1.91 1.14
N ALA A 53 5.05 1.22 0.15
CA ALA A 53 5.32 -0.20 -0.08
C ALA A 53 6.82 -0.44 -0.37
N ASP A 54 7.39 0.34 -1.27
CA ASP A 54 8.81 0.31 -1.63
C ASP A 54 9.71 0.52 -0.40
N TRP A 55 9.42 1.55 0.41
CA TRP A 55 10.14 1.81 1.66
C TRP A 55 10.03 0.66 2.66
N CYS A 56 8.84 0.07 2.82
CA CYS A 56 8.64 -1.09 3.70
C CYS A 56 9.38 -2.34 3.21
N TYR A 57 9.51 -2.55 1.90
CA TYR A 57 10.28 -3.68 1.35
C TYR A 57 11.79 -3.45 1.43
N ASP A 58 12.26 -2.22 1.18
CA ASP A 58 13.68 -1.88 1.16
C ASP A 58 14.30 -1.77 2.57
N GLU A 59 13.61 -1.15 3.53
CA GLU A 59 14.13 -1.03 4.90
C GLU A 59 13.90 -2.30 5.73
N GLY A 60 13.13 -3.25 5.19
CA GLY A 60 12.61 -4.38 5.94
C GLY A 60 11.58 -3.87 6.95
N TYR A 61 10.31 -4.14 6.69
CA TYR A 61 9.27 -3.91 7.68
C TYR A 61 9.64 -4.71 8.94
N ASP A 62 10.19 -4.04 9.95
CA ASP A 62 10.48 -4.62 11.26
C ASP A 62 9.14 -4.94 11.92
N ASP A 63 8.69 -6.17 11.72
CA ASP A 63 7.53 -6.79 12.36
C ASP A 63 7.70 -6.92 13.89
N GLY A 64 8.83 -6.44 14.43
CA GLY A 64 9.20 -6.52 15.83
C GLY A 64 10.02 -7.76 16.18
N GLU A 65 10.45 -8.58 15.21
CA GLU A 65 11.37 -9.70 15.44
C GLU A 65 12.86 -9.33 15.34
N ALA A 66 13.23 -8.12 14.87
CA ALA A 66 14.63 -7.70 14.76
C ALA A 66 15.35 -7.51 16.12
N GLY A 67 14.66 -7.72 17.25
CA GLY A 67 15.19 -7.62 18.62
C GLY A 67 15.25 -8.92 19.43
N ARG A 68 14.95 -10.09 18.85
CA ARG A 68 15.06 -11.39 19.55
C ARG A 68 16.25 -12.21 19.04
N GLN A 69 17.46 -11.79 19.41
CA GLN A 69 18.64 -12.68 19.47
C GLN A 69 19.35 -12.50 20.81
#